data_AF-A0A1F8U354-F1
#
_entry.id   AF-A0A1F8U354-F1
#
_cell.length_a   1.000
_cell.length_b   1.000
_cell.length_c   1.000
_cell.angle_alpha   90.00
_cell.angle_beta   90.00
_cell.angle_gamma   90.00
#
_symmetry.space_group_name_H-M   'P 1'
#
loop_
_entity.id
_entity.type
_entity.pdbx_description
1 polymer ?
#
loop_
_entity_poly.entity_id
_entity_poly.type
_entity_poly.pdbx_seq_one_letter_code
_entity_poly.pdbx_strand_id
1 'polypeptide(L)' 'EVLIDGQKYKVAIRNLDGVRTFEAAITEYGLSFERDGITENIAQGSGKDTGMKWLLDKSNCLFIKAGEGYCRD' A
#
# COMPACT_ATOMS: atom_id res chain seq x y z
N GLU A 1 -3.89 0.22 27.95
CA GLU A 1 -3.03 -0.03 26.77
C GLU A 1 -3.69 -1.07 25.91
N VAL A 2 -3.94 -0.76 24.64
CA VAL A 2 -4.34 -1.77 23.66
C VAL A 2 -3.06 -2.23 22.97
N LEU A 3 -2.56 -3.39 23.37
CA LEU A 3 -1.49 -4.09 22.66
C LEU A 3 -2.15 -4.86 21.51
N ILE A 4 -2.01 -4.36 20.28
CA ILE A 4 -2.47 -5.08 19.09
C ILE A 4 -1.46 -6.21 18.85
N ASP A 5 -1.77 -7.38 19.37
CA ASP A 5 -0.95 -8.59 19.20
C ASP A 5 -1.37 -9.33 17.92
N GLY A 6 -0.47 -9.36 16.93
CA GLY A 6 -0.40 -10.49 15.99
C GLY A 6 -1.29 -10.53 14.74
N GLN A 7 -1.99 -9.47 14.34
CA GLN A 7 -2.75 -9.51 13.08
C GLN A 7 -1.79 -9.39 11.87
N LYS A 8 -1.25 -10.53 11.42
CA LYS A 8 -0.43 -10.63 10.21
C LYS A 8 -1.33 -10.63 8.98
N TYR A 9 -1.15 -9.63 8.12
CA TYR A 9 -1.80 -9.56 6.81
C TYR A 9 -0.89 -10.12 5.74
N LYS A 10 -1.49 -10.60 4.65
CA LYS A 10 -0.78 -10.84 3.39
C LYS A 10 -1.24 -9.81 2.38
N VAL A 11 -0.29 -9.08 1.82
CA VAL A 11 -0.55 -8.13 0.73
C VAL A 11 -0.07 -8.77 -0.57
N ALA A 12 -0.97 -8.88 -1.55
CA ALA A 12 -0.60 -9.26 -2.91
C ALA A 12 -0.53 -7.99 -3.78
N ILE A 13 0.66 -7.70 -4.31
CA ILE A 13 0.91 -6.58 -5.21
C ILE A 13 1.02 -7.13 -6.63
N ARG A 14 0.20 -6.58 -7.54
CA ARG A 14 0.23 -6.91 -8.97
C ARG A 14 0.72 -5.70 -9.77
N ASN A 15 1.76 -5.91 -10.57
CA ASN A 15 2.27 -4.92 -11.52
C ASN A 15 2.60 -5.60 -12.87
N LEU A 16 3.36 -4.93 -13.74
CA LEU A 16 3.74 -5.45 -15.07
C LEU A 16 4.65 -6.68 -15.01
N ASP A 17 5.38 -6.88 -13.90
CA ASP A 17 6.29 -8.01 -13.70
C ASP A 17 5.58 -9.25 -13.11
N GLY A 18 4.32 -9.10 -12.69
CA GLY A 18 3.50 -10.18 -12.15
C GLY A 18 2.94 -9.87 -10.76
N VAL A 19 2.64 -10.93 -10.01
CA VAL A 19 2.12 -10.83 -8.64
C VAL A 19 3.18 -11.26 -7.65
N ARG A 20 3.42 -10.44 -6.61
CA ARG A 20 4.25 -10.79 -5.45
C ARG A 20 3.42 -10.65 -4.18
N THR A 21 3.68 -11.50 -3.19
CA THR A 21 2.97 -11.50 -1.90
C THR A 21 3.94 -11.22 -0.76
N PHE A 22 3.54 -10.37 0.18
CA PHE A 22 4.35 -9.92 1.32
C PHE A 22 3.59 -10.12 2.64
N GLU A 23 4.31 -10.42 3.71
CA GLU A 23 3.75 -10.28 5.07
C GLU A 23 3.68 -8.79 5.40
N ALA A 24 2.56 -8.37 6.00
CA ALA A 24 2.35 -6.99 6.42
C ALA A 24 1.79 -6.92 7.84
N ALA A 25 2.15 -5.85 8.54
CA ALA A 25 1.63 -5.52 9.86
C ALA A 25 0.79 -4.24 9.79
N ILE A 26 -0.27 -4.16 10.61
CA ILE A 26 -1.01 -2.92 10.80
C ILE A 26 -0.11 -1.89 11.47
N THR A 27 -0.20 -0.65 10.99
CA THR A 27 0.35 0.54 11.63
C THR A 27 -0.76 1.56 11.86
N GLU A 28 -0.46 2.65 12.57
CA GLU A 28 -1.40 3.76 12.75
C GLU A 28 -1.79 4.45 11.42
N TYR A 29 -1.00 4.28 10.36
CA TYR A 29 -1.19 4.93 9.06
C TYR A 29 -1.60 3.96 7.93
N GLY A 30 -1.74 2.67 8.22
CA GLY A 30 -2.13 1.65 7.23
C GLY A 30 -1.44 0.31 7.44
N LEU A 31 -0.71 -0.17 6.43
CA LEU A 31 0.05 -1.42 6.50
C LEU A 31 1.54 -1.16 6.25
N SER A 32 2.42 -1.80 7.00
CA SER A 32 3.86 -1.82 6.74
C SER A 32 4.30 -3.22 6.31
N PHE A 33 5.19 -3.31 5.33
CA PHE A 33 5.71 -4.58 4.81
C PHE A 33 7.15 -4.43 4.33
N GLU A 34 7.92 -5.53 4.34
CA GLU A 34 9.27 -5.55 3.79
C GLU A 34 9.25 -5.99 2.33
N ARG A 35 9.91 -5.23 1.47
CA ARG A 35 10.13 -5.57 0.06
C ARG A 35 11.58 -5.28 -0.31
N ASP A 36 12.29 -6.31 -0.72
CA ASP A 36 13.67 -6.22 -1.21
C ASP A 36 14.60 -5.53 -0.19
N GLY A 37 14.42 -5.83 1.12
CA GLY A 37 15.19 -5.25 2.22
C GLY A 37 14.75 -3.83 2.64
N ILE A 38 13.69 -3.29 2.04
CA ILE A 38 13.15 -1.96 2.32
C ILE A 38 11.80 -2.10 3.01
N THR A 39 11.64 -1.41 4.14
CA THR A 39 10.33 -1.25 4.78
C THR A 39 9.51 -0.24 3.99
N GLU A 40 8.45 -0.71 3.36
CA GLU A 40 7.47 0.09 2.63
C GLU A 40 6.19 0.22 3.44
N ASN A 41 5.39 1.25 3.15
CA ASN A 41 4.10 1.47 3.79
C ASN A 41 3.00 1.59 2.73
N ILE A 42 1.83 1.02 2.99
CA ILE A 42 0.61 1.20 2.20
C ILE A 42 -0.29 2.13 3.00
N ALA A 43 -0.56 3.31 2.44
CA ALA A 43 -1.43 4.30 3.04
C ALA A 43 -2.68 4.53 2.18
N GLN A 44 -3.79 4.91 2.83
CA GLN A 44 -4.94 5.44 2.11
C GLN A 44 -4.63 6.82 1.53
N GLY A 45 -5.19 7.13 0.37
CA GLY A 45 -5.05 8.44 -0.23
C GLY A 45 -5.92 8.59 -1.48
N SER A 46 -5.55 9.55 -2.30
CA SER A 46 -6.19 9.88 -3.57
C SER A 46 -5.26 9.60 -4.74
N GLY A 47 -5.80 9.76 -5.94
CA GLY A 47 -5.05 9.69 -7.19
C GLY A 47 -3.88 10.65 -7.26
N LYS A 48 -4.00 11.82 -6.63
CA LYS A 48 -2.92 12.81 -6.53
C LYS A 48 -1.74 12.29 -5.71
N ASP A 49 -2.02 11.60 -4.60
CA ASP A 49 -0.99 11.05 -3.71
C ASP A 49 -0.18 9.94 -4.37
N THR A 50 -0.78 9.23 -5.33
CA THR A 50 -0.07 8.23 -6.13
C THR A 50 0.99 8.82 -7.06
N GLY A 51 0.90 10.11 -7.40
CA GLY A 51 1.74 10.76 -8.41
C GLY A 51 1.48 10.34 -9.86
N MET A 52 0.46 9.50 -10.12
CA MET A 52 0.18 8.98 -11.45
C MET A 52 -0.89 9.81 -12.17
N LYS A 53 -0.52 10.37 -13.33
CA LYS A 53 -1.38 11.26 -14.12
C LYS A 53 -2.75 10.65 -14.45
N TRP A 54 -2.81 9.36 -14.76
CA TRP A 54 -4.05 8.67 -15.14
C TRP A 54 -4.98 8.36 -13.95
N LEU A 55 -4.52 8.57 -12.72
CA LEU A 55 -5.34 8.39 -11.52
C LEU A 55 -5.77 9.72 -10.89
N LEU A 56 -5.33 10.87 -11.38
CA LEU A 56 -5.47 12.18 -10.72
C LEU A 56 -6.87 12.50 -10.15
N ASP A 57 -7.93 12.06 -10.83
CA ASP A 57 -9.31 12.34 -10.44
C ASP A 57 -9.94 11.29 -9.52
N LYS A 58 -9.20 10.25 -9.13
CA LYS A 58 -9.64 9.19 -8.22
C LYS A 58 -9.47 9.61 -6.76
N SER A 59 -10.38 9.21 -5.89
CA SER A 59 -10.37 9.58 -4.46
C SER A 59 -10.24 8.39 -3.51
N ASN A 60 -10.48 7.17 -3.99
CA ASN A 60 -10.41 5.94 -3.21
C ASN A 60 -9.19 5.13 -3.61
N CYS A 61 -8.02 5.49 -3.08
CA CYS A 61 -6.76 4.89 -3.49
C CYS A 61 -5.94 4.41 -2.30
N LEU A 62 -5.11 3.40 -2.58
CA LEU A 62 -3.97 3.02 -1.77
C LEU A 62 -2.70 3.44 -2.50
N PHE A 63 -1.68 3.92 -1.80
CA PHE A 63 -0.39 4.23 -2.40
C PHE A 63 0.75 3.77 -1.51
N ILE A 64 1.89 3.47 -2.14
CA ILE A 64 3.12 3.06 -1.47
C ILE A 64 4.13 4.21 -1.51
N LYS A 65 4.35 4.73 -2.71
CA LYS A 65 5.23 5.88 -2.98
C LYS A 65 4.82 6.55 -4.27
N ALA A 66 5.39 7.71 -4.56
CA ALA A 66 5.17 8.38 -5.84
C ALA A 66 5.49 7.43 -7.01
N GLY A 67 4.54 7.26 -7.93
CA GLY A 67 4.61 6.32 -9.05
C GLY A 67 4.09 4.91 -8.74
N GLU A 68 3.64 4.62 -7.52
CA GLU A 68 3.15 3.30 -7.11
C GLU A 68 1.87 3.42 -6.26
N GLY A 69 0.72 3.14 -6.86
CA GLY A 69 -0.58 3.24 -6.22
C GLY A 69 -1.70 2.51 -6.98
N TYR A 70 -2.81 2.33 -6.29
CA TYR A 70 -3.91 1.45 -6.70
C TYR A 70 -5.22 2.10 -6.27
N CYS A 71 -6.00 2.56 -7.25
CA CYS A 71 -7.31 3.15 -6.99
C CYS A 71 -8.42 2.13 -7.26
N ARG A 72 -9.46 2.19 -6.43
CA ARG A 72 -10.75 1.56 -6.67
C ARG A 72 -11.73 2.65 -7.12
N ASP A 73 -12.68 2.28 -7.97
CA ASP A 73 -13.84 3.13 -8.27
C ASP A 73 -14.80 3.22 -7.06
#